data_AF-A0A2J4YH36-F1
#
_entry.id   AF-A0A2J4YH36-F1
#
_cell.length_a   1.000
_cell.length_b   1.000
_cell.length_c   1.000
_cell.angle_alpha   90.00
_cell.angle_beta   90.00
_cell.angle_gamma   90.00
#
_symmetry.space_group_name_H-M   'P 1'
#
loop_
_entity.id
_entity.type
_entity.pdbx_description
1 polymer ?
#
loop_
_entity_poly.entity_id
_entity_poly.type
_entity_poly.pdbx_seq_one_letter_code
_entity_poly.pdbx_strand_id
1 'polypeptide(L)'
;MRLKLSSLLAAVCMLYGQAFAAPALPAHADIRDSGFVYCVSGQVNTFNPQKVSSGLIVDTLAAQLYDRLLDVDPYTYRLVPELAESWEVLDNGATYRFHLRNNVPFQTTAWFKPTRNFNADDVIFTFGRIFNRDHPWHNVNGSSFPYFDSLQFADSVESVRKLDSHTVEFRLKRPDASFLWHLATHYASVMSAEYAAKLAQNDRQELIDRQPVGTGPFQLEEYRSGQYIRLQRHPAYWRGKPLMPQVVVDLGSGGTGRLSKLLTGECDVLAWPAASQLSILRDDPRLRLTLRPGMNIAWLAFNTAKPPLDNPEVRHALALAINNQRLMQSIYYGTAETAASMLPRASWAYDNDARITEYNPTEARARLKALGLENLTLKLWVPTSSQAWNPSPLKTAELIQADMAQIGVKVIIVPVEGRFQEARLMDMSHDLTLSGWATDSND
;
A
#
# COMPACT_ATOMS: atom_id res chain seq x y z
N MET A 1 -90.63 23.58 52.10
CA MET A 1 -91.03 24.83 51.41
C MET A 1 -90.56 24.74 49.97
N ARG A 2 -91.42 25.11 49.01
CA ARG A 2 -91.30 24.95 47.56
C ARG A 2 -90.01 25.58 46.98
N LEU A 3 -89.38 24.98 45.96
CA LEU A 3 -89.52 25.38 44.53
C LEU A 3 -88.68 24.47 43.60
N LYS A 4 -89.19 24.30 42.38
CA LYS A 4 -88.70 23.52 41.23
C LYS A 4 -87.85 24.40 40.28
N LEU A 5 -87.34 23.74 39.22
CA LEU A 5 -86.82 24.20 37.91
C LEU A 5 -85.29 24.31 37.80
N SER A 6 -84.58 23.94 36.73
CA SER A 6 -84.86 23.20 35.47
C SER A 6 -83.57 23.19 34.64
N SER A 7 -83.28 22.06 33.95
CA SER A 7 -82.63 21.90 32.61
C SER A 7 -81.37 22.71 32.23
N LEU A 8 -80.30 22.04 31.77
CA LEU A 8 -79.83 22.18 30.36
C LEU A 8 -78.74 21.15 29.95
N LEU A 9 -78.85 20.77 28.68
CA LEU A 9 -78.06 19.93 27.78
C LEU A 9 -76.56 19.67 28.07
N ALA A 10 -76.16 18.40 27.96
CA ALA A 10 -74.81 17.97 27.65
C ALA A 10 -74.58 18.02 26.13
N ALA A 11 -73.77 18.96 25.66
CA ALA A 11 -73.29 19.01 24.28
C ALA A 11 -71.91 18.34 24.21
N VAL A 12 -71.82 17.25 23.44
CA VAL A 12 -70.59 16.54 23.11
C VAL A 12 -69.78 17.41 22.13
N CYS A 13 -68.63 17.95 22.58
CA CYS A 13 -67.65 18.55 21.68
C CYS A 13 -66.69 17.47 21.16
N MET A 14 -66.79 17.14 19.87
CA MET A 14 -65.73 16.45 19.13
C MET A 14 -64.54 17.40 18.97
N LEU A 15 -63.48 17.16 19.72
CA LEU A 15 -62.17 17.78 19.47
C LEU A 15 -61.43 16.93 18.42
N TYR A 16 -61.35 17.47 17.21
CA TYR A 16 -60.43 17.03 16.16
C TYR A 16 -58.99 17.15 16.69
N GLY A 17 -58.39 16.02 17.05
CA GLY A 17 -56.95 15.94 17.29
C GLY A 17 -56.22 16.03 15.96
N GLN A 18 -55.68 17.21 15.62
CA GLN A 18 -54.70 17.30 14.54
C GLN A 18 -53.40 16.64 15.00
N ALA A 19 -53.10 15.48 14.41
CA ALA A 19 -51.80 14.86 14.53
C ALA A 19 -50.77 15.75 13.84
N PHE A 20 -49.97 16.48 14.63
CA PHE A 20 -48.75 17.10 14.12
C PHE A 20 -47.81 15.97 13.69
N ALA A 21 -47.65 15.79 12.38
CA ALA A 21 -46.60 14.94 11.83
C ALA A 21 -45.26 15.47 12.33
N ALA A 22 -44.45 14.59 12.93
CA ALA A 22 -43.08 14.90 13.27
C ALA A 22 -42.35 15.39 12.01
N PRO A 23 -41.53 16.46 12.08
CA PRO A 23 -40.77 16.91 10.93
C PRO A 23 -39.91 15.75 10.44
N ALA A 24 -40.05 15.42 9.14
CA ALA A 24 -39.19 14.44 8.50
C ALA A 24 -37.74 14.87 8.71
N LEU A 25 -36.92 13.99 9.29
CA LEU A 25 -35.47 14.16 9.30
C LEU A 25 -35.04 14.43 7.86
N PRO A 26 -34.19 15.43 7.58
CA PRO A 26 -33.70 15.67 6.23
C PRO A 26 -33.11 14.36 5.71
N ALA A 27 -33.44 14.03 4.45
CA ALA A 27 -32.81 12.92 3.74
C ALA A 27 -31.29 13.08 3.93
N HIS A 28 -30.64 12.07 4.50
CA HIS A 28 -29.19 12.10 4.66
C HIS A 28 -28.63 12.28 3.25
N ALA A 29 -27.94 13.39 3.00
CA ALA A 29 -27.29 13.63 1.71
C ALA A 29 -26.46 12.38 1.38
N ASP A 30 -26.70 11.79 0.21
CA ASP A 30 -25.97 10.60 -0.19
C ASP A 30 -24.50 11.01 -0.35
N ILE A 31 -23.58 10.20 0.18
CA ILE A 31 -22.14 10.42 -0.03
C ILE A 31 -21.82 10.57 -1.53
N ARG A 32 -22.61 9.91 -2.39
CA ARG A 32 -22.51 9.94 -3.85
C ARG A 32 -22.93 11.28 -4.48
N ASP A 33 -23.68 12.12 -3.76
CA ASP A 33 -24.04 13.47 -4.24
C ASP A 33 -22.85 14.45 -4.13
N SER A 34 -21.82 14.11 -3.36
CA SER A 34 -20.73 15.01 -3.00
C SER A 34 -19.37 14.33 -2.85
N GLY A 35 -19.24 13.10 -3.36
CA GLY A 35 -18.06 12.27 -3.16
C GLY A 35 -18.25 10.86 -3.73
N PHE A 36 -17.41 9.94 -3.27
CA PHE A 36 -17.49 8.51 -3.61
C PHE A 36 -16.97 7.64 -2.47
N VAL A 37 -17.33 6.36 -2.51
CA VAL A 37 -16.91 5.32 -1.56
C VAL A 37 -15.86 4.42 -2.19
N TYR A 38 -14.68 4.38 -1.57
CA TYR A 38 -13.54 3.53 -1.94
C TYR A 38 -13.42 2.36 -0.97
N CYS A 39 -13.63 1.14 -1.46
CA CYS A 39 -13.67 -0.06 -0.65
C CYS A 39 -12.37 -0.85 -0.71
N VAL A 40 -11.70 -0.95 0.43
CA VAL A 40 -10.37 -1.57 0.56
C VAL A 40 -10.27 -2.29 1.90
N SER A 41 -9.53 -3.40 1.94
CA SER A 41 -9.22 -4.06 3.20
C SER A 41 -7.95 -3.47 3.80
N GLY A 42 -7.96 -3.12 5.08
CA GLY A 42 -6.76 -2.71 5.78
C GLY A 42 -7.02 -2.38 7.23
N GLN A 43 -5.97 -2.44 8.03
CA GLN A 43 -5.95 -1.91 9.39
C GLN A 43 -5.15 -0.61 9.41
N VAL A 44 -5.59 0.34 10.22
CA VAL A 44 -4.96 1.67 10.33
C VAL A 44 -4.51 1.82 11.78
N ASN A 45 -3.20 1.75 11.98
CA ASN A 45 -2.56 1.99 13.28
C ASN A 45 -1.79 3.34 13.30
N THR A 46 -1.61 3.95 12.13
CA THR A 46 -0.92 5.22 11.90
C THR A 46 -1.47 5.87 10.63
N PHE A 47 -1.37 7.19 10.53
CA PHE A 47 -1.55 7.97 9.30
C PHE A 47 -0.21 8.53 8.79
N ASN A 48 0.92 8.13 9.37
CA ASN A 48 2.25 8.48 8.88
C ASN A 48 2.81 7.35 8.00
N PRO A 49 2.99 7.58 6.68
CA PRO A 49 3.59 6.62 5.76
C PRO A 49 5.01 6.17 6.16
N GLN A 50 5.77 7.01 6.88
CA GLN A 50 7.14 6.68 7.30
C GLN A 50 7.21 5.51 8.30
N LYS A 51 6.09 5.16 8.94
CA LYS A 51 6.02 4.16 10.04
C LYS A 51 5.56 2.77 9.58
N VAL A 52 5.40 2.56 8.29
CA VAL A 52 4.90 1.31 7.69
C VAL A 52 5.82 0.87 6.56
N SER A 53 5.64 -0.38 6.11
CA SER A 53 6.42 -0.99 5.02
C SER A 53 5.58 -1.39 3.81
N SER A 54 4.25 -1.22 3.88
CA SER A 54 3.29 -1.47 2.80
C SER A 54 1.85 -1.21 3.27
N GLY A 55 0.88 -1.33 2.35
CA GLY A 55 -0.53 -1.45 2.65
C GLY A 55 -1.29 -0.12 2.61
N LEU A 56 -2.52 -0.14 3.12
CA LEU A 56 -3.51 0.96 3.05
C LEU A 56 -2.94 2.36 3.30
N ILE A 57 -2.02 2.51 4.26
CA ILE A 57 -1.44 3.81 4.60
C ILE A 57 -0.61 4.36 3.44
N VAL A 58 0.25 3.53 2.84
CA VAL A 58 1.15 3.93 1.76
C VAL A 58 0.42 3.93 0.42
N ASP A 59 -0.35 2.87 0.15
CA ASP A 59 -0.95 2.60 -1.16
C ASP A 59 -2.19 3.46 -1.46
N THR A 60 -2.83 4.02 -0.42
CA THR A 60 -4.17 4.62 -0.55
C THR A 60 -4.38 5.89 0.27
N LEU A 61 -3.57 6.17 1.30
CA LEU A 61 -3.73 7.38 2.11
C LEU A 61 -2.59 8.38 1.94
N ALA A 62 -1.37 7.92 1.66
CA ALA A 62 -0.21 8.79 1.55
C ALA A 62 -0.39 9.86 0.47
N ALA A 63 -0.76 9.48 -0.75
CA ALA A 63 -0.99 10.39 -1.88
C ALA A 63 -2.20 11.32 -1.69
N GLN A 64 -3.05 11.05 -0.70
CA GLN A 64 -4.26 11.80 -0.41
C GLN A 64 -3.93 12.87 0.63
N LEU A 65 -3.15 12.51 1.66
CA LEU A 65 -2.85 13.35 2.81
C LEU A 65 -1.59 14.18 2.62
N TYR A 66 -0.61 13.70 1.86
CA TYR A 66 0.74 14.28 1.78
C TYR A 66 1.23 14.43 0.34
N ASP A 67 2.30 15.20 0.20
CA ASP A 67 3.17 15.23 -0.97
C ASP A 67 4.62 14.94 -0.52
N ARG A 68 5.48 14.56 -1.47
CA ARG A 68 6.92 14.31 -1.31
C ARG A 68 7.72 15.38 -2.05
N LEU A 69 9.05 15.31 -2.01
CA LEU A 69 9.90 16.21 -2.80
C LEU A 69 9.79 15.92 -4.31
N LEU A 70 9.75 14.64 -4.67
CA LEU A 70 9.67 14.14 -6.03
C LEU A 70 8.51 13.16 -6.15
N ASP A 71 8.00 12.99 -7.36
CA ASP A 71 7.03 11.96 -7.69
C ASP A 71 7.55 11.11 -8.86
N VAL A 72 6.87 9.99 -9.12
CA VAL A 72 7.13 9.12 -10.27
C VAL A 72 5.94 9.22 -11.21
N ASP A 73 6.18 9.63 -12.45
CA ASP A 73 5.13 9.66 -13.45
C ASP A 73 4.61 8.23 -13.71
N PRO A 74 3.31 7.96 -13.54
CA PRO A 74 2.78 6.59 -13.53
C PRO A 74 2.67 5.97 -14.93
N TYR A 75 3.05 6.68 -15.99
CA TYR A 75 3.01 6.19 -17.37
C TYR A 75 4.41 6.02 -17.96
N THR A 76 5.29 6.97 -17.70
CA THR A 76 6.67 7.00 -18.18
C THR A 76 7.65 6.43 -17.18
N TYR A 77 7.25 6.24 -15.92
CA TYR A 77 8.07 5.69 -14.85
C TYR A 77 9.32 6.54 -14.58
N ARG A 78 9.25 7.86 -14.81
CA ARG A 78 10.34 8.82 -14.62
C ARG A 78 10.10 9.69 -13.39
N LEU A 79 11.18 10.13 -12.75
CA LEU A 79 11.12 11.13 -11.70
C LEU A 79 10.57 12.45 -12.25
N VAL A 80 9.61 13.03 -11.54
CA VAL A 80 9.00 14.33 -11.85
C VAL A 80 8.94 15.24 -10.62
N PRO A 81 8.96 16.57 -10.79
CA PRO A 81 8.85 17.52 -9.69
C PRO A 81 7.55 17.39 -8.86
N GLU A 82 7.68 17.36 -7.53
CA GLU A 82 6.56 17.49 -6.58
C GLU A 82 6.77 18.70 -5.68
N LEU A 83 7.01 18.59 -4.36
CA LEU A 83 7.28 19.76 -3.51
C LEU A 83 8.60 20.45 -3.86
N ALA A 84 9.54 19.72 -4.47
CA ALA A 84 10.68 20.33 -5.15
C ALA A 84 10.30 20.64 -6.61
N GLU A 85 10.50 21.88 -7.05
CA GLU A 85 10.30 22.29 -8.45
C GLU A 85 11.45 21.84 -9.35
N SER A 86 12.65 21.70 -8.80
CA SER A 86 13.84 21.19 -9.48
C SER A 86 14.86 20.67 -8.46
N TRP A 87 15.86 19.92 -8.96
CA TRP A 87 16.97 19.44 -8.15
C TRP A 87 18.28 19.42 -8.94
N GLU A 88 19.39 19.50 -8.21
CA GLU A 88 20.75 19.38 -8.74
C GLU A 88 21.43 18.15 -8.11
N VAL A 89 22.19 17.43 -8.93
CA VAL A 89 23.06 16.33 -8.48
C VAL A 89 24.51 16.80 -8.60
N LEU A 90 25.18 16.90 -7.46
CA LEU A 90 26.52 17.46 -7.31
C LEU A 90 27.48 16.40 -6.74
N ASP A 91 28.78 16.71 -6.75
CA ASP A 91 29.83 15.87 -6.15
C ASP A 91 29.76 14.40 -6.59
N ASN A 92 29.56 14.17 -7.89
CA ASN A 92 29.40 12.84 -8.49
C ASN A 92 28.28 11.99 -7.87
N GLY A 93 27.18 12.61 -7.43
CA GLY A 93 26.03 11.90 -6.84
C GLY A 93 26.10 11.74 -5.32
N ALA A 94 26.99 12.46 -4.65
CA ALA A 94 27.06 12.48 -3.18
C ALA A 94 26.34 13.71 -2.57
N THR A 95 25.96 14.71 -3.36
CA THR A 95 25.26 15.90 -2.86
C THR A 95 24.04 16.17 -3.74
N TYR A 96 22.88 16.39 -3.12
CA TYR A 96 21.62 16.68 -3.80
C TYR A 96 21.01 17.96 -3.26
N ARG A 97 20.77 18.93 -4.14
CA ARG A 97 20.15 20.20 -3.77
C ARG A 97 18.75 20.26 -4.36
N PHE A 98 17.75 20.52 -3.53
CA PHE A 98 16.36 20.66 -3.93
C PHE A 98 15.93 22.12 -3.84
N HIS A 99 15.33 22.62 -4.91
CA HIS A 99 14.66 23.92 -4.95
C HIS A 99 13.17 23.69 -4.72
N LEU A 100 12.64 24.27 -3.66
CA LEU A 100 11.31 23.99 -3.13
C LEU A 100 10.28 24.93 -3.72
N ARG A 101 9.07 24.42 -3.96
CA ARG A 101 7.94 25.23 -4.41
C ARG A 101 7.57 26.28 -3.38
N ASN A 102 7.30 27.47 -3.87
CA ASN A 102 6.74 28.56 -3.09
C ASN A 102 5.21 28.41 -2.94
N ASN A 103 4.65 29.01 -1.88
CA ASN A 103 3.21 29.14 -1.68
C ASN A 103 2.43 27.81 -1.62
N VAL A 104 3.04 26.76 -1.07
CA VAL A 104 2.35 25.49 -0.81
C VAL A 104 1.75 25.52 0.60
N PRO A 105 0.42 25.62 0.75
CA PRO A 105 -0.21 25.63 2.06
C PRO A 105 -0.26 24.22 2.66
N PHE A 106 -0.12 24.15 3.98
CA PHE A 106 -0.53 22.96 4.72
C PHE A 106 -2.04 22.94 4.89
N GLN A 107 -2.57 21.75 5.13
CA GLN A 107 -3.98 21.54 5.49
C GLN A 107 -4.34 22.28 6.78
N THR A 108 -5.58 22.80 6.83
CA THR A 108 -6.19 23.32 8.05
C THR A 108 -7.19 22.29 8.57
N THR A 109 -6.89 21.69 9.71
CA THR A 109 -7.67 20.59 10.31
C THR A 109 -8.36 21.06 11.59
N ALA A 110 -9.14 20.18 12.21
CA ALA A 110 -9.75 20.45 13.51
C ALA A 110 -8.71 20.61 14.66
N TRP A 111 -7.49 20.11 14.48
CA TRP A 111 -6.41 20.13 15.49
C TRP A 111 -5.27 21.09 15.18
N PHE A 112 -5.17 21.61 13.95
CA PHE A 112 -4.07 22.47 13.56
C PHE A 112 -4.46 23.47 12.47
N LYS A 113 -4.02 24.72 12.66
CA LYS A 113 -4.12 25.78 11.66
C LYS A 113 -2.71 26.33 11.40
N PRO A 114 -2.16 26.17 10.20
CA PRO A 114 -0.82 26.65 9.88
C PRO A 114 -0.76 28.18 9.93
N THR A 115 0.38 28.72 10.34
CA THR A 115 0.68 30.17 10.27
C THR A 115 1.66 30.51 9.16
N ARG A 116 2.30 29.50 8.57
CA ARG A 116 3.18 29.63 7.41
C ARG A 116 2.92 28.54 6.37
N ASN A 117 3.39 28.79 5.16
CA ASN A 117 3.44 27.78 4.09
C ASN A 117 4.62 26.82 4.29
N PHE A 118 4.60 25.73 3.53
CA PHE A 118 5.70 24.78 3.37
C PHE A 118 7.01 25.51 3.02
N ASN A 119 8.10 25.09 3.67
CA ASN A 119 9.44 25.61 3.44
C ASN A 119 10.51 24.55 3.78
N ALA A 120 11.79 24.94 3.70
CA ALA A 120 12.93 24.07 4.00
C ALA A 120 12.93 23.47 5.42
N ASP A 121 12.33 24.13 6.41
CA ASP A 121 12.30 23.63 7.80
C ASP A 121 11.46 22.35 7.90
N ASP A 122 10.42 22.22 7.07
CA ASP A 122 9.57 21.02 7.03
C ASP A 122 10.31 19.82 6.46
N VAL A 123 11.13 20.03 5.42
CA VAL A 123 11.97 18.99 4.83
C VAL A 123 13.02 18.54 5.84
N ILE A 124 13.71 19.49 6.48
CA ILE A 124 14.76 19.19 7.47
C ILE A 124 14.17 18.45 8.67
N PHE A 125 13.01 18.86 9.17
CA PHE A 125 12.30 18.15 10.21
C PHE A 125 11.95 16.72 9.79
N THR A 126 11.34 16.57 8.61
CA THR A 126 10.86 15.29 8.08
C THR A 126 11.99 14.28 7.99
N PHE A 127 13.08 14.63 7.30
CA PHE A 127 14.18 13.71 7.09
C PHE A 127 15.09 13.62 8.31
N GLY A 128 15.28 14.73 9.05
CA GLY A 128 15.99 14.73 10.34
C GLY A 128 15.37 13.76 11.35
N ARG A 129 14.04 13.67 11.39
CA ARG A 129 13.33 12.66 12.20
C ARG A 129 13.70 11.23 11.82
N ILE A 130 13.96 10.96 10.54
CA ILE A 130 14.29 9.62 10.02
C ILE A 130 15.77 9.28 10.26
N PHE A 131 16.70 10.11 9.76
CA PHE A 131 18.12 9.73 9.70
C PHE A 131 18.88 10.00 11.00
N ASN A 132 18.51 11.03 11.75
CA ASN A 132 19.22 11.41 12.98
C ASN A 132 18.59 10.70 14.20
N ARG A 133 19.30 9.69 14.71
CA ARG A 133 18.88 8.88 15.87
C ARG A 133 18.71 9.70 17.16
N ASP A 134 19.41 10.83 17.27
CA ASP A 134 19.33 11.75 18.42
C ASP A 134 18.26 12.84 18.24
N HIS A 135 17.56 12.87 17.10
CA HIS A 135 16.51 13.85 16.86
C HIS A 135 15.35 13.67 17.86
N PRO A 136 14.81 14.74 18.48
CA PRO A 136 13.76 14.63 19.50
C PRO A 136 12.51 13.87 19.07
N TRP A 137 12.26 13.78 17.77
CA TRP A 137 11.11 13.10 17.18
C TRP A 137 11.39 11.69 16.66
N HIS A 138 12.64 11.23 16.71
CA HIS A 138 13.04 9.93 16.16
C HIS A 138 12.33 8.77 16.87
N ASN A 139 12.26 8.82 18.20
CA ASN A 139 11.65 7.78 19.04
C ASN A 139 10.15 7.96 19.30
N VAL A 140 9.54 9.04 18.80
CA VAL A 140 8.10 9.29 18.97
C VAL A 140 7.31 8.24 18.19
N ASN A 141 6.41 7.54 18.90
CA ASN A 141 5.68 6.36 18.40
C ASN A 141 6.60 5.23 17.90
N GLY A 142 7.76 5.07 18.53
CA GLY A 142 8.74 4.03 18.22
C GLY A 142 9.82 4.50 17.24
N SER A 143 10.98 3.85 17.26
CA SER A 143 12.19 4.27 16.54
C SER A 143 12.34 3.71 15.12
N SER A 144 11.43 2.84 14.68
CA SER A 144 11.56 2.19 13.36
C SER A 144 10.91 2.99 12.24
N PHE A 145 11.63 3.13 11.13
CA PHE A 145 11.18 3.68 9.86
C PHE A 145 11.39 2.60 8.78
N PRO A 146 10.50 1.58 8.69
CA PRO A 146 10.83 0.30 8.08
C PRO A 146 11.47 0.37 6.68
N TYR A 147 10.93 1.22 5.80
CA TYR A 147 11.48 1.43 4.46
C TYR A 147 12.88 2.07 4.49
N PHE A 148 13.10 3.10 5.31
CA PHE A 148 14.40 3.76 5.41
C PHE A 148 15.43 2.95 6.20
N ASP A 149 14.98 2.16 7.18
CA ASP A 149 15.81 1.23 7.94
C ASP A 149 16.38 0.13 7.02
N SER A 150 15.57 -0.42 6.11
CA SER A 150 16.01 -1.46 5.16
C SER A 150 17.06 -0.96 4.17
N LEU A 151 17.03 0.35 3.85
CA LEU A 151 18.01 1.04 3.01
C LEU A 151 19.24 1.52 3.79
N GLN A 152 19.28 1.32 5.11
CA GLN A 152 20.31 1.87 5.99
C GLN A 152 20.45 3.40 5.83
N PHE A 153 19.33 4.10 5.62
CA PHE A 153 19.31 5.53 5.26
C PHE A 153 20.01 6.42 6.30
N ALA A 154 19.84 6.10 7.59
CA ALA A 154 20.52 6.79 8.69
C ALA A 154 22.05 6.69 8.60
N ASP A 155 22.56 5.60 8.00
CA ASP A 155 23.99 5.37 7.85
C ASP A 155 24.53 5.92 6.52
N SER A 156 23.67 6.13 5.50
CA SER A 156 24.06 6.69 4.19
C SER A 156 24.05 8.22 4.17
N VAL A 157 23.11 8.88 4.85
CA VAL A 157 23.01 10.34 4.89
C VAL A 157 24.01 10.93 5.89
N GLU A 158 24.83 11.87 5.41
CA GLU A 158 25.78 12.63 6.22
C GLU A 158 25.11 13.86 6.84
N SER A 159 24.32 14.62 6.07
CA SER A 159 23.58 15.77 6.60
C SER A 159 22.41 16.20 5.71
N VAL A 160 21.42 16.83 6.32
CA VAL A 160 20.32 17.55 5.66
C VAL A 160 20.33 18.98 6.18
N ARG A 161 20.57 19.97 5.32
CA ARG A 161 20.79 21.36 5.74
C ARG A 161 19.92 22.33 4.98
N LYS A 162 19.56 23.41 5.69
CA LYS A 162 18.94 24.60 5.12
C LYS A 162 20.01 25.43 4.46
N LEU A 163 19.91 25.67 3.15
CA LEU A 163 20.70 26.73 2.52
C LEU A 163 19.95 28.06 2.60
N ASP A 164 18.64 28.02 2.37
CA ASP A 164 17.71 29.12 2.61
C ASP A 164 16.28 28.59 2.84
N SER A 165 15.27 29.47 2.85
CA SER A 165 13.87 29.08 3.09
C SER A 165 13.28 28.12 2.06
N HIS A 166 13.80 28.08 0.83
CA HIS A 166 13.30 27.23 -0.25
C HIS A 166 14.40 26.40 -0.92
N THR A 167 15.57 26.27 -0.29
CA THR A 167 16.63 25.40 -0.78
C THR A 167 17.16 24.51 0.34
N VAL A 168 17.11 23.19 0.09
CA VAL A 168 17.60 22.15 1.02
C VAL A 168 18.68 21.34 0.33
N GLU A 169 19.74 21.04 1.06
CA GLU A 169 20.83 20.20 0.59
C GLU A 169 20.92 18.92 1.42
N PHE A 170 20.94 17.78 0.72
CA PHE A 170 21.28 16.47 1.27
C PHE A 170 22.71 16.14 0.87
N ARG A 171 23.51 15.74 1.85
CA ARG A 171 24.86 15.22 1.65
C ARG A 171 24.89 13.76 2.07
N LEU A 172 25.41 12.90 1.21
CA LEU A 172 25.58 11.47 1.44
C LEU A 172 27.05 11.15 1.74
N LYS A 173 27.29 10.11 2.53
CA LYS A 173 28.65 9.64 2.84
C LYS A 173 29.35 9.04 1.62
N ARG A 174 28.58 8.50 0.66
CA ARG A 174 29.03 7.95 -0.62
C ARG A 174 28.00 8.25 -1.70
N PRO A 175 28.41 8.36 -2.98
CA PRO A 175 27.46 8.49 -4.07
C PRO A 175 26.43 7.37 -4.09
N ASP A 176 25.17 7.71 -4.37
CA ASP A 176 24.06 6.77 -4.44
C ASP A 176 23.08 7.17 -5.55
N ALA A 177 23.10 6.45 -6.66
CA ALA A 177 22.23 6.72 -7.80
C ALA A 177 20.73 6.53 -7.48
N SER A 178 20.42 5.71 -6.48
CA SER A 178 19.06 5.35 -6.07
C SER A 178 18.42 6.39 -5.15
N PHE A 179 19.21 7.34 -4.62
CA PHE A 179 18.77 8.29 -3.60
C PHE A 179 17.49 9.07 -3.98
N LEU A 180 17.41 9.55 -5.23
CA LEU A 180 16.23 10.30 -5.68
C LEU A 180 14.97 9.44 -5.75
N TRP A 181 15.10 8.16 -6.06
CA TRP A 181 13.98 7.22 -6.09
C TRP A 181 13.43 6.95 -4.71
N HIS A 182 14.30 6.83 -3.70
CA HIS A 182 13.88 6.70 -2.31
C HIS A 182 13.06 7.91 -1.84
N LEU A 183 13.46 9.12 -2.25
CA LEU A 183 12.73 10.36 -1.95
C LEU A 183 11.45 10.56 -2.77
N ALA A 184 11.25 9.78 -3.84
CA ALA A 184 10.03 9.78 -4.63
C ALA A 184 8.98 8.77 -4.13
N THR A 185 9.34 7.91 -3.17
CA THR A 185 8.39 6.96 -2.57
C THR A 185 7.43 7.65 -1.60
N HIS A 186 6.23 7.10 -1.43
CA HIS A 186 5.25 7.59 -0.46
C HIS A 186 5.73 7.56 1.00
N TYR A 187 6.76 6.75 1.32
CA TYR A 187 7.42 6.76 2.62
C TYR A 187 8.14 8.09 2.90
N ALA A 188 8.58 8.80 1.86
CA ALA A 188 9.26 10.09 1.94
C ALA A 188 8.31 11.31 2.01
N SER A 189 7.05 11.10 2.37
CA SER A 189 6.05 12.16 2.55
C SER A 189 6.54 13.24 3.53
N VAL A 190 6.40 14.51 3.15
CA VAL A 190 6.83 15.67 3.94
C VAL A 190 5.79 16.00 5.03
N MET A 191 6.28 16.21 6.25
CA MET A 191 5.47 16.53 7.44
C MET A 191 5.68 17.98 7.89
N SER A 192 4.66 18.58 8.53
CA SER A 192 4.74 19.95 9.05
C SER A 192 5.61 20.06 10.32
N ALA A 193 6.72 20.79 10.23
CA ALA A 193 7.56 21.11 11.38
C ALA A 193 6.85 22.06 12.37
N GLU A 194 6.00 22.96 11.87
CA GLU A 194 5.20 23.85 12.70
C GLU A 194 4.18 23.07 13.55
N TYR A 195 3.49 22.10 12.94
CA TYR A 195 2.58 21.22 13.68
C TYR A 195 3.31 20.40 14.75
N ALA A 196 4.47 19.84 14.39
CA ALA A 196 5.31 19.13 15.36
C ALA A 196 5.69 20.04 16.54
N ALA A 197 6.20 21.24 16.28
CA ALA A 197 6.53 22.20 17.34
C ALA A 197 5.32 22.51 18.24
N LYS A 198 4.13 22.68 17.65
CA LYS A 198 2.89 22.92 18.41
C LYS A 198 2.51 21.73 19.29
N LEU A 199 2.68 20.50 18.82
CA LEU A 199 2.45 19.31 19.62
C LEU A 199 3.44 19.18 20.78
N ALA A 200 4.73 19.44 20.54
CA ALA A 200 5.74 19.42 21.59
C ALA A 200 5.48 20.45 22.69
N GLN A 201 5.02 21.66 22.34
CA GLN A 201 4.62 22.67 23.33
C GLN A 201 3.46 22.24 24.24
N ASN A 202 2.68 21.25 23.81
CA ASN A 202 1.53 20.74 24.56
C ASN A 202 1.77 19.33 25.13
N ASP A 203 3.00 18.81 25.05
CA ASP A 203 3.35 17.42 25.42
C ASP A 203 2.48 16.36 24.72
N ARG A 204 2.16 16.61 23.45
CA ARG A 204 1.30 15.74 22.60
C ARG A 204 2.03 15.17 21.39
N GLN A 205 3.33 14.92 21.48
CA GLN A 205 4.11 14.44 20.32
C GLN A 205 3.54 13.16 19.70
N GLU A 206 2.88 12.30 20.48
CA GLU A 206 2.29 11.05 19.99
C GLU A 206 1.23 11.24 18.91
N LEU A 207 0.63 12.44 18.81
CA LEU A 207 -0.40 12.74 17.83
C LEU A 207 0.13 12.96 16.41
N ILE A 208 1.44 13.21 16.23
CA ILE A 208 2.02 13.52 14.91
C ILE A 208 1.75 12.43 13.86
N ASP A 209 1.64 11.17 14.29
CA ASP A 209 1.38 10.02 13.43
C ASP A 209 -0.09 9.57 13.43
N ARG A 210 -0.95 10.20 14.24
CA ARG A 210 -2.38 9.84 14.38
C ARG A 210 -3.33 10.93 13.86
N GLN A 211 -2.85 12.17 13.81
CA GLN A 211 -3.57 13.36 13.40
C GLN A 211 -2.80 14.03 12.25
N PRO A 212 -2.89 13.49 11.03
CA PRO A 212 -2.05 13.91 9.91
C PRO A 212 -2.27 15.38 9.56
N VAL A 213 -1.19 16.07 9.23
CA VAL A 213 -1.19 17.40 8.61
C VAL A 213 -0.16 17.36 7.49
N GLY A 214 -0.65 17.34 6.25
CA GLY A 214 0.19 17.39 5.06
C GLY A 214 -0.20 18.52 4.13
N THR A 215 0.30 18.45 2.90
CA THR A 215 0.02 19.39 1.82
C THR A 215 -0.86 18.77 0.72
N GLY A 216 -1.25 17.50 0.89
CA GLY A 216 -1.93 16.72 -0.13
C GLY A 216 -3.37 17.16 -0.42
N PRO A 217 -4.00 16.59 -1.46
CA PRO A 217 -5.30 17.02 -1.97
C PRO A 217 -6.46 16.86 -0.98
N PHE A 218 -6.36 15.96 -0.01
CA PHE A 218 -7.41 15.71 0.97
C PHE A 218 -6.84 15.70 2.39
N GLN A 219 -7.65 16.10 3.35
CA GLN A 219 -7.31 16.11 4.77
C GLN A 219 -8.22 15.14 5.52
N LEU A 220 -7.69 14.55 6.60
CA LEU A 220 -8.47 13.67 7.46
C LEU A 220 -9.59 14.47 8.14
N GLU A 221 -10.83 13.99 8.02
CA GLU A 221 -11.99 14.53 8.71
C GLU A 221 -12.40 13.63 9.88
N GLU A 222 -12.54 12.33 9.61
CA GLU A 222 -12.99 11.36 10.61
C GLU A 222 -12.36 9.99 10.37
N TYR A 223 -12.04 9.27 11.44
CA TYR A 223 -11.66 7.87 11.39
C TYR A 223 -12.48 7.07 12.41
N ARG A 224 -13.20 6.06 11.92
CA ARG A 224 -13.89 5.07 12.74
C ARG A 224 -13.16 3.74 12.60
N SER A 225 -12.51 3.32 13.68
CA SER A 225 -11.66 2.13 13.71
C SER A 225 -12.38 0.90 13.18
N GLY A 226 -11.78 0.25 12.17
CA GLY A 226 -12.32 -0.94 11.50
C GLY A 226 -13.57 -0.71 10.64
N GLN A 227 -14.06 0.53 10.53
CA GLN A 227 -15.27 0.87 9.78
C GLN A 227 -14.95 1.71 8.55
N TYR A 228 -14.50 2.96 8.74
CA TYR A 228 -14.21 3.86 7.62
C TYR A 228 -13.23 4.99 7.99
N ILE A 229 -12.65 5.59 6.95
CA ILE A 229 -11.95 6.88 7.01
C ILE A 229 -12.69 7.87 6.11
N ARG A 230 -13.02 9.04 6.63
CA ARG A 230 -13.59 10.15 5.87
C ARG A 230 -12.49 11.18 5.61
N LEU A 231 -12.32 11.49 4.33
CA LEU A 231 -11.41 12.52 3.84
C LEU A 231 -12.23 13.65 3.24
N GLN A 232 -11.88 14.88 3.57
CA GLN A 232 -12.46 16.09 2.98
C GLN A 232 -11.43 16.79 2.12
N ARG A 233 -11.85 17.45 1.03
CA ARG A 233 -10.91 18.13 0.13
C ARG A 233 -10.12 19.21 0.86
N HIS A 234 -8.85 19.36 0.50
CA HIS A 234 -8.04 20.52 0.84
C HIS A 234 -8.37 21.65 -0.16
N PRO A 235 -9.12 22.70 0.24
CA PRO A 235 -9.61 23.70 -0.71
C PRO A 235 -8.50 24.56 -1.33
N ALA A 236 -7.32 24.61 -0.70
CA ALA A 236 -6.16 25.37 -1.13
C ALA A 236 -5.03 24.47 -1.68
N TYR A 237 -5.34 23.23 -2.07
CA TYR A 237 -4.34 22.32 -2.64
C TYR A 237 -3.60 22.96 -3.82
N TRP A 238 -2.27 22.91 -3.76
CA TRP A 238 -1.39 23.69 -4.63
C TRP A 238 -1.41 23.24 -6.11
N ARG A 239 -1.78 21.98 -6.40
CA ARG A 239 -2.01 21.48 -7.77
C ARG A 239 -3.42 21.75 -8.31
N GLY A 240 -4.24 22.48 -7.55
CA GLY A 240 -5.62 22.80 -7.91
C GLY A 240 -6.64 22.06 -7.05
N LYS A 241 -7.78 22.72 -6.83
CA LYS A 241 -8.83 22.23 -5.93
C LYS A 241 -9.38 20.88 -6.42
N PRO A 242 -9.37 19.83 -5.57
CA PRO A 242 -10.03 18.57 -5.91
C PRO A 242 -11.51 18.77 -6.22
N LEU A 243 -11.99 18.11 -7.27
CA LEU A 243 -13.37 18.24 -7.73
C LEU A 243 -14.36 17.73 -6.68
N MET A 244 -14.04 16.57 -6.08
CA MET A 244 -14.90 15.92 -5.09
C MET A 244 -14.74 16.58 -3.71
N PRO A 245 -15.83 17.05 -3.08
CA PRO A 245 -15.81 17.54 -1.70
C PRO A 245 -15.29 16.54 -0.66
N GLN A 246 -15.64 15.27 -0.81
CA GLN A 246 -15.27 14.22 0.15
C GLN A 246 -15.01 12.87 -0.50
N VAL A 247 -14.29 12.01 0.21
CA VAL A 247 -14.04 10.60 -0.11
C VAL A 247 -14.23 9.79 1.17
N VAL A 248 -14.94 8.68 1.09
CA VAL A 248 -15.05 7.72 2.19
C VAL A 248 -14.29 6.45 1.80
N VAL A 249 -13.29 6.10 2.60
CA VAL A 249 -12.57 4.83 2.49
C VAL A 249 -13.24 3.84 3.44
N ASP A 250 -13.96 2.87 2.89
CA ASP A 250 -14.66 1.82 3.64
C ASP A 250 -13.71 0.65 3.92
N LEU A 251 -13.54 0.34 5.21
CA LEU A 251 -12.70 -0.73 5.74
C LEU A 251 -13.52 -1.92 6.26
N GLY A 252 -14.84 -1.75 6.40
CA GLY A 252 -15.73 -2.60 7.18
C GLY A 252 -16.16 -3.89 6.48
N SER A 253 -15.52 -4.28 5.39
CA SER A 253 -15.88 -5.50 4.65
C SER A 253 -14.64 -6.27 4.23
N GLY A 254 -14.55 -7.52 4.71
CA GLY A 254 -13.53 -8.49 4.30
C GLY A 254 -14.02 -9.40 3.17
N GLY A 255 -13.09 -10.05 2.48
CA GLY A 255 -13.39 -11.12 1.52
C GLY A 255 -14.36 -10.72 0.40
N THR A 256 -15.41 -11.52 0.20
CA THR A 256 -16.47 -11.31 -0.81
C THR A 256 -17.39 -10.13 -0.49
N GLY A 257 -17.43 -9.66 0.76
CA GLY A 257 -18.30 -8.55 1.16
C GLY A 257 -18.03 -7.26 0.40
N ARG A 258 -16.76 -6.98 0.05
CA ARG A 258 -16.40 -5.79 -0.76
C ARG A 258 -16.93 -5.88 -2.18
N LEU A 259 -16.90 -7.07 -2.79
CA LEU A 259 -17.49 -7.30 -4.11
C LEU A 259 -19.00 -7.11 -4.06
N SER A 260 -19.68 -7.68 -3.05
CA SER A 260 -21.12 -7.49 -2.88
C SER A 260 -21.49 -6.02 -2.78
N LYS A 261 -20.77 -5.24 -1.96
CA LYS A 261 -20.99 -3.80 -1.83
C LYS A 261 -20.81 -3.04 -3.15
N LEU A 262 -19.83 -3.41 -3.98
CA LEU A 262 -19.69 -2.81 -5.32
C LEU A 262 -20.91 -3.15 -6.20
N LEU A 263 -21.35 -4.41 -6.20
CA LEU A 263 -22.48 -4.87 -7.03
C LEU A 263 -23.82 -4.29 -6.58
N THR A 264 -24.01 -4.04 -5.28
CA THR A 264 -25.19 -3.36 -4.69
C THR A 264 -25.12 -1.85 -4.78
N GLY A 265 -23.97 -1.28 -5.17
CA GLY A 265 -23.76 0.17 -5.27
C GLY A 265 -23.48 0.87 -3.93
N GLU A 266 -23.17 0.12 -2.87
CA GLU A 266 -22.67 0.67 -1.60
C GLU A 266 -21.20 1.13 -1.70
N CYS A 267 -20.45 0.59 -2.66
CA CYS A 267 -19.11 1.03 -3.04
C CYS A 267 -19.11 1.54 -4.48
N ASP A 268 -18.36 2.62 -4.76
CA ASP A 268 -18.16 3.13 -6.12
C ASP A 268 -16.85 2.61 -6.73
N VAL A 269 -15.83 2.37 -5.89
CA VAL A 269 -14.52 1.84 -6.30
C VAL A 269 -14.15 0.66 -5.42
N LEU A 270 -13.83 -0.47 -6.05
CA LEU A 270 -13.30 -1.65 -5.37
C LEU A 270 -11.79 -1.76 -5.61
N ALA A 271 -11.01 -1.65 -4.54
CA ALA A 271 -9.57 -1.86 -4.57
C ALA A 271 -9.23 -3.35 -4.51
N TRP A 272 -8.23 -3.79 -5.26
CA TRP A 272 -7.64 -5.13 -5.14
C TRP A 272 -8.70 -6.26 -5.07
N PRO A 273 -9.56 -6.41 -6.10
CA PRO A 273 -10.47 -7.55 -6.16
C PRO A 273 -9.69 -8.85 -6.23
N ALA A 274 -10.27 -9.94 -5.70
CA ALA A 274 -9.63 -11.25 -5.82
C ALA A 274 -9.59 -11.68 -7.30
N ALA A 275 -8.50 -12.35 -7.72
CA ALA A 275 -8.34 -12.76 -9.12
C ALA A 275 -9.53 -13.61 -9.63
N SER A 276 -10.10 -14.45 -8.77
CA SER A 276 -11.29 -15.26 -9.07
C SER A 276 -12.57 -14.47 -9.31
N GLN A 277 -12.63 -13.19 -8.88
CA GLN A 277 -13.79 -12.31 -9.03
C GLN A 277 -13.74 -11.50 -10.33
N LEU A 278 -12.61 -11.52 -11.05
CA LEU A 278 -12.38 -10.65 -12.19
C LEU A 278 -13.30 -10.94 -13.38
N SER A 279 -13.73 -12.18 -13.58
CA SER A 279 -14.72 -12.51 -14.62
C SER A 279 -16.06 -11.83 -14.32
N ILE A 280 -16.56 -11.97 -13.09
CA ILE A 280 -17.80 -11.32 -12.64
C ILE A 280 -17.74 -9.80 -12.85
N LEU A 281 -16.60 -9.18 -12.49
CA LEU A 281 -16.40 -7.74 -12.65
C LEU A 281 -16.30 -7.30 -14.11
N ARG A 282 -15.73 -8.14 -14.98
CA ARG A 282 -15.57 -7.86 -16.41
C ARG A 282 -16.88 -7.98 -17.17
N ASP A 283 -17.74 -8.90 -16.74
CA ASP A 283 -18.99 -9.20 -17.42
C ASP A 283 -20.14 -8.25 -16.99
N ASP A 284 -19.95 -7.42 -15.95
CA ASP A 284 -20.92 -6.40 -15.54
C ASP A 284 -20.71 -5.10 -16.34
N PRO A 285 -21.66 -4.72 -17.24
CA PRO A 285 -21.52 -3.54 -18.10
C PRO A 285 -21.57 -2.21 -17.34
N ARG A 286 -21.94 -2.20 -16.04
CA ARG A 286 -21.96 -1.01 -15.20
C ARG A 286 -20.58 -0.65 -14.66
N LEU A 287 -19.64 -1.59 -14.71
CA LEU A 287 -18.33 -1.48 -14.09
C LEU A 287 -17.23 -1.25 -15.12
N ARG A 288 -16.21 -0.50 -14.70
CA ARG A 288 -14.96 -0.36 -15.45
C ARG A 288 -13.84 -1.06 -14.68
N LEU A 289 -13.43 -2.22 -15.18
CA LEU A 289 -12.24 -2.90 -14.66
C LEU A 289 -10.97 -2.28 -15.24
N THR A 290 -10.09 -1.79 -14.37
CA THR A 290 -8.76 -1.30 -14.76
C THR A 290 -7.70 -2.28 -14.27
N LEU A 291 -6.88 -2.78 -15.20
CA LEU A 291 -5.72 -3.62 -14.89
C LEU A 291 -4.45 -2.88 -15.31
N ARG A 292 -3.42 -2.95 -14.47
CA ARG A 292 -2.10 -2.42 -14.78
C ARG A 292 -1.05 -3.49 -14.51
N PRO A 293 -0.01 -3.62 -15.36
CA PRO A 293 1.15 -4.44 -15.03
C PRO A 293 1.73 -4.00 -13.69
N GLY A 294 1.88 -4.93 -12.76
CA GLY A 294 2.54 -4.67 -11.48
C GLY A 294 4.06 -4.77 -11.64
N MET A 295 4.80 -3.91 -10.94
CA MET A 295 6.24 -4.10 -10.77
C MET A 295 6.48 -5.11 -9.63
N ASN A 296 6.14 -6.36 -9.91
CA ASN A 296 6.30 -7.45 -8.98
C ASN A 296 6.60 -8.76 -9.70
N ILE A 297 7.09 -9.74 -8.96
CA ILE A 297 7.41 -11.07 -9.46
C ILE A 297 7.23 -12.10 -8.36
N ALA A 298 6.71 -13.27 -8.74
CA ALA A 298 6.65 -14.47 -7.91
C ALA A 298 7.67 -15.49 -8.39
N TRP A 299 8.33 -16.18 -7.47
CA TRP A 299 9.27 -17.24 -7.79
C TRP A 299 9.22 -18.39 -6.78
N LEU A 300 9.73 -19.54 -7.20
CA LEU A 300 10.05 -20.67 -6.34
C LEU A 300 11.55 -20.61 -6.06
N ALA A 301 11.92 -20.24 -4.83
CA ALA A 301 13.33 -20.18 -4.42
C ALA A 301 13.82 -21.54 -3.94
N PHE A 302 15.05 -21.87 -4.32
CA PHE A 302 15.79 -23.05 -3.87
C PHE A 302 16.77 -22.65 -2.79
N ASN A 303 16.86 -23.43 -1.71
CA ASN A 303 17.95 -23.28 -0.75
C ASN A 303 19.24 -23.85 -1.35
N THR A 304 20.05 -22.98 -1.95
CA THR A 304 21.30 -23.35 -2.64
C THR A 304 22.44 -23.74 -1.69
N ALA A 305 22.25 -23.63 -0.37
CA ALA A 305 23.22 -24.11 0.61
C ALA A 305 22.97 -25.56 1.06
N LYS A 306 21.89 -26.20 0.57
CA LYS A 306 21.44 -27.50 1.07
C LYS A 306 21.45 -28.56 -0.04
N PRO A 307 22.17 -29.69 0.13
CA PRO A 307 22.08 -30.80 -0.81
C PRO A 307 20.67 -31.40 -0.91
N PRO A 308 20.20 -31.80 -2.11
CA PRO A 308 20.90 -31.74 -3.39
C PRO A 308 20.64 -30.44 -4.19
N LEU A 309 20.06 -29.41 -3.57
CA LEU A 309 19.67 -28.15 -4.23
C LEU A 309 20.84 -27.18 -4.41
N ASP A 310 21.98 -27.45 -3.80
CA ASP A 310 23.27 -26.81 -4.06
C ASP A 310 23.76 -27.07 -5.49
N ASN A 311 23.44 -28.24 -6.05
CA ASN A 311 23.76 -28.59 -7.44
C ASN A 311 22.84 -27.86 -8.45
N PRO A 312 23.38 -27.05 -9.38
CA PRO A 312 22.58 -26.36 -10.39
C PRO A 312 21.81 -27.30 -11.32
N GLU A 313 22.35 -28.47 -11.66
CA GLU A 313 21.69 -29.42 -12.55
C GLU A 313 20.40 -29.99 -11.94
N VAL A 314 20.37 -30.13 -10.61
CA VAL A 314 19.16 -30.53 -9.88
C VAL A 314 18.11 -29.43 -10.00
N ARG A 315 18.50 -28.16 -9.81
CA ARG A 315 17.57 -27.03 -9.91
C ARG A 315 17.01 -26.86 -11.33
N HIS A 316 17.85 -27.01 -12.35
CA HIS A 316 17.41 -27.00 -13.75
C HIS A 316 16.42 -28.12 -14.05
N ALA A 317 16.69 -29.35 -13.57
CA ALA A 317 15.78 -30.47 -13.75
C ALA A 317 14.42 -30.22 -13.05
N LEU A 318 14.43 -29.70 -11.83
CA LEU A 318 13.20 -29.35 -11.09
C LEU A 318 12.40 -28.22 -11.75
N ALA A 319 13.08 -27.21 -12.31
CA ALA A 319 12.42 -26.09 -12.99
C ALA A 319 11.61 -26.53 -14.23
N LEU A 320 12.13 -27.49 -15.01
CA LEU A 320 11.44 -28.07 -16.16
C LEU A 320 10.11 -28.76 -15.79
N ALA A 321 9.93 -29.17 -14.53
CA ALA A 321 8.69 -29.80 -14.09
C ALA A 321 7.57 -28.79 -13.80
N ILE A 322 7.82 -27.49 -13.73
CA ILE A 322 6.80 -26.52 -13.32
C ILE A 322 5.95 -26.08 -14.51
N ASN A 323 4.65 -26.37 -14.47
CA ASN A 323 3.72 -25.96 -15.52
C ASN A 323 3.24 -24.51 -15.30
N ASN A 324 4.05 -23.55 -15.75
CA ASN A 324 3.71 -22.13 -15.65
C ASN A 324 2.37 -21.77 -16.32
N GLN A 325 2.02 -22.38 -17.45
CA GLN A 325 0.75 -22.12 -18.13
C GLN A 325 -0.45 -22.49 -17.25
N ARG A 326 -0.40 -23.64 -16.56
CA ARG A 326 -1.45 -24.05 -15.63
C ARG A 326 -1.53 -23.14 -14.41
N LEU A 327 -0.39 -22.68 -13.89
CA LEU A 327 -0.34 -21.70 -12.81
C LEU A 327 -1.00 -20.38 -13.24
N MET A 328 -0.69 -19.86 -14.44
CA MET A 328 -1.29 -18.63 -14.97
C MET A 328 -2.82 -18.72 -15.07
N GLN A 329 -3.34 -19.88 -15.51
CA GLN A 329 -4.79 -20.09 -15.64
C GLN A 329 -5.49 -20.26 -14.29
N SER A 330 -4.92 -21.09 -13.41
CA SER A 330 -5.60 -21.52 -12.17
C SER A 330 -5.40 -20.57 -10.99
N ILE A 331 -4.28 -19.84 -10.95
CA ILE A 331 -3.93 -18.94 -9.84
C ILE A 331 -4.17 -17.49 -10.24
N TYR A 332 -3.71 -17.10 -11.43
CA TYR A 332 -3.69 -15.71 -11.86
C TYR A 332 -4.87 -15.32 -12.74
N TYR A 333 -5.73 -16.26 -13.16
CA TYR A 333 -6.93 -15.96 -13.96
C TYR A 333 -6.67 -15.07 -15.19
N GLY A 334 -5.48 -15.21 -15.80
CA GLY A 334 -5.05 -14.41 -16.95
C GLY A 334 -4.62 -12.97 -16.66
N THR A 335 -4.34 -12.60 -15.40
CA THR A 335 -3.82 -11.26 -15.04
C THR A 335 -2.32 -11.18 -14.82
N ALA A 336 -1.59 -12.27 -15.05
CA ALA A 336 -0.14 -12.31 -14.96
C ALA A 336 0.47 -12.86 -16.25
N GLU A 337 1.75 -12.56 -16.47
CA GLU A 337 2.57 -13.17 -17.49
C GLU A 337 3.60 -14.12 -16.87
N THR A 338 4.03 -15.13 -17.63
CA THR A 338 5.13 -16.00 -17.17
C THR A 338 6.44 -15.23 -17.24
N ALA A 339 7.12 -15.12 -16.11
CA ALA A 339 8.39 -14.43 -16.00
C ALA A 339 9.49 -15.16 -16.78
N ALA A 340 10.22 -14.41 -17.61
CA ALA A 340 11.44 -14.88 -18.28
C ALA A 340 12.71 -14.39 -17.56
N SER A 341 12.59 -13.35 -16.73
CA SER A 341 13.66 -12.70 -15.97
C SER A 341 13.17 -12.40 -14.55
N MET A 342 14.10 -12.11 -13.65
CA MET A 342 13.79 -11.60 -12.31
C MET A 342 13.15 -10.21 -12.35
N LEU A 343 13.46 -9.41 -13.37
CA LEU A 343 12.86 -8.10 -13.56
C LEU A 343 11.62 -8.22 -14.46
N PRO A 344 10.53 -7.48 -14.16
CA PRO A 344 9.37 -7.41 -15.05
C PRO A 344 9.72 -6.63 -16.32
N ARG A 345 8.98 -6.86 -17.43
CA ARG A 345 9.22 -6.20 -18.72
C ARG A 345 9.17 -4.66 -18.67
N ALA A 346 8.46 -4.11 -17.69
CA ALA A 346 8.36 -2.68 -17.48
C ALA A 346 9.65 -2.06 -16.91
N SER A 347 10.56 -2.87 -16.33
CA SER A 347 11.84 -2.39 -15.84
C SER A 347 12.73 -1.93 -16.99
N TRP A 348 13.41 -0.79 -16.82
CA TRP A 348 14.39 -0.28 -17.77
C TRP A 348 15.60 -1.22 -17.93
N ALA A 349 15.87 -2.05 -16.92
CA ALA A 349 16.96 -3.02 -16.89
C ALA A 349 16.51 -4.43 -17.33
N TYR A 350 15.31 -4.57 -17.89
CA TYR A 350 14.82 -5.86 -18.38
C TYR A 350 15.71 -6.41 -19.51
N ASP A 351 16.17 -7.65 -19.34
CA ASP A 351 16.88 -8.39 -20.38
C ASP A 351 15.90 -8.88 -21.45
N ASN A 352 15.97 -8.27 -22.64
CA ASN A 352 15.11 -8.62 -23.77
C ASN A 352 15.41 -10.00 -24.39
N ASP A 353 16.59 -10.58 -24.11
CA ASP A 353 16.98 -11.90 -24.59
C ASP A 353 16.56 -13.03 -23.64
N ALA A 354 16.05 -12.69 -22.45
CA ALA A 354 15.61 -13.65 -21.45
C ALA A 354 14.52 -14.60 -21.98
N ARG A 355 14.65 -15.89 -21.65
CA ARG A 355 13.76 -16.96 -22.13
C ARG A 355 13.04 -17.63 -20.97
N ILE A 356 11.77 -17.94 -21.18
CA ILE A 356 10.96 -18.72 -20.25
C ILE A 356 11.48 -20.16 -20.25
N THR A 357 11.64 -20.74 -19.06
CA THR A 357 11.92 -22.18 -18.93
C THR A 357 10.74 -22.99 -19.43
N GLU A 358 10.98 -23.89 -20.39
CA GLU A 358 9.94 -24.74 -20.96
C GLU A 358 9.45 -25.81 -19.97
N TYR A 359 8.16 -26.13 -20.02
CA TYR A 359 7.59 -27.22 -19.25
C TYR A 359 7.87 -28.56 -19.94
N ASN A 360 8.77 -29.35 -19.37
CA ASN A 360 9.16 -30.67 -19.88
C ASN A 360 9.38 -31.68 -18.75
N PRO A 361 8.30 -32.26 -18.18
CA PRO A 361 8.40 -33.22 -17.08
C PRO A 361 9.12 -34.52 -17.46
N THR A 362 9.08 -34.91 -18.74
CA THR A 362 9.79 -36.10 -19.24
C THR A 362 11.30 -35.91 -19.14
N GLU A 363 11.79 -34.75 -19.58
CA GLU A 363 13.20 -34.41 -19.50
C GLU A 363 13.66 -34.16 -18.05
N ALA A 364 12.83 -33.49 -17.25
CA ALA A 364 13.07 -33.32 -15.81
C ALA A 364 13.35 -34.65 -15.11
N ARG A 365 12.48 -35.65 -15.34
CA ARG A 365 12.64 -37.00 -14.78
C ARG A 365 13.92 -37.68 -15.28
N ALA A 366 14.23 -37.57 -16.58
CA ALA A 366 15.44 -38.14 -17.15
C ALA A 366 16.72 -37.54 -16.54
N ARG A 367 16.75 -36.21 -16.35
CA ARG A 367 17.87 -35.50 -15.72
C ARG A 367 18.05 -35.90 -14.26
N LEU A 368 16.96 -35.96 -13.47
CA LEU A 368 17.03 -36.41 -12.07
C LEU A 368 17.51 -37.86 -11.95
N LYS A 369 17.06 -38.75 -12.84
CA LYS A 369 17.53 -40.13 -12.89
C LYS A 369 19.03 -40.22 -13.18
N ALA A 370 19.53 -39.43 -14.15
CA ALA A 370 20.96 -39.38 -14.47
C ALA A 370 21.80 -38.89 -13.28
N LEU A 371 21.23 -38.04 -12.43
CA LEU A 371 21.83 -37.56 -11.18
C LEU A 371 21.66 -38.54 -9.99
N GLY A 372 20.99 -39.68 -10.19
CA GLY A 372 20.73 -40.67 -9.14
C GLY A 372 19.66 -40.25 -8.12
N LEU A 373 18.81 -39.28 -8.45
CA LEU A 373 17.81 -38.68 -7.56
C LEU A 373 16.39 -39.17 -7.86
N GLU A 374 16.13 -40.46 -7.65
CA GLU A 374 14.83 -41.08 -7.98
C GLU A 374 13.79 -41.00 -6.84
N ASN A 375 14.20 -40.68 -5.60
CA ASN A 375 13.33 -40.67 -4.40
C ASN A 375 13.48 -39.37 -3.58
N LEU A 376 13.47 -38.23 -4.25
CA LEU A 376 13.68 -36.94 -3.60
C LEU A 376 12.44 -36.50 -2.82
N THR A 377 12.61 -36.09 -1.56
CA THR A 377 11.56 -35.43 -0.77
C THR A 377 12.00 -34.01 -0.40
N LEU A 378 11.20 -33.01 -0.72
CA LEU A 378 11.48 -31.59 -0.47
C LEU A 378 10.38 -30.96 0.38
N LYS A 379 10.75 -30.11 1.32
CA LYS A 379 9.85 -29.25 2.09
C LYS A 379 9.70 -27.90 1.40
N LEU A 380 8.47 -27.58 1.00
CA LEU A 380 8.10 -26.30 0.41
C LEU A 380 7.41 -25.42 1.44
N TRP A 381 8.04 -24.32 1.79
CA TRP A 381 7.45 -23.31 2.66
C TRP A 381 6.61 -22.33 1.88
N VAL A 382 5.44 -22.00 2.44
CA VAL A 382 4.40 -21.26 1.70
C VAL A 382 3.72 -20.23 2.59
N PRO A 383 3.68 -18.95 2.18
CA PRO A 383 2.88 -17.94 2.87
C PRO A 383 1.40 -18.35 2.92
N THR A 384 0.71 -18.12 4.03
CA THR A 384 -0.73 -18.41 4.13
C THR A 384 -1.62 -17.30 3.56
N SER A 385 -1.11 -16.06 3.52
CA SER A 385 -1.87 -14.91 3.04
C SER A 385 -1.66 -14.65 1.54
N SER A 386 -2.68 -14.09 0.90
CA SER A 386 -2.56 -13.52 -0.45
C SER A 386 -1.45 -12.46 -0.50
N GLN A 387 -0.69 -12.44 -1.59
CA GLN A 387 0.41 -11.52 -1.84
C GLN A 387 0.16 -10.79 -3.15
N ALA A 388 0.68 -9.57 -3.31
CA ALA A 388 0.55 -8.81 -4.56
C ALA A 388 1.10 -9.56 -5.78
N TRP A 389 2.16 -10.36 -5.57
CA TRP A 389 2.80 -11.20 -6.58
C TRP A 389 2.19 -12.60 -6.68
N ASN A 390 1.44 -13.09 -5.67
CA ASN A 390 0.75 -14.40 -5.74
C ASN A 390 -0.57 -14.38 -4.96
N PRO A 391 -1.73 -14.39 -5.65
CA PRO A 391 -3.03 -14.25 -5.01
C PRO A 391 -3.49 -15.50 -4.25
N SER A 392 -2.86 -16.66 -4.47
CA SER A 392 -3.21 -17.90 -3.77
C SER A 392 -1.96 -18.80 -3.60
N PRO A 393 -1.10 -18.50 -2.61
CA PRO A 393 0.17 -19.22 -2.48
C PRO A 393 -0.01 -20.70 -2.14
N LEU A 394 -0.94 -21.06 -1.25
CA LEU A 394 -1.23 -22.47 -0.93
C LEU A 394 -1.71 -23.24 -2.16
N LYS A 395 -2.59 -22.65 -2.98
CA LYS A 395 -3.05 -23.31 -4.21
C LYS A 395 -1.93 -23.44 -5.23
N THR A 396 -1.04 -22.45 -5.31
CA THR A 396 0.17 -22.51 -6.13
C THR A 396 1.05 -23.68 -5.70
N ALA A 397 1.26 -23.85 -4.39
CA ALA A 397 2.06 -24.93 -3.83
C ALA A 397 1.47 -26.32 -4.10
N GLU A 398 0.15 -26.48 -4.03
CA GLU A 398 -0.54 -27.72 -4.40
C GLU A 398 -0.31 -28.10 -5.87
N LEU A 399 -0.38 -27.12 -6.78
CA LEU A 399 -0.11 -27.34 -8.20
C LEU A 399 1.36 -27.70 -8.45
N ILE A 400 2.29 -27.01 -7.78
CA ILE A 400 3.73 -27.36 -7.83
C ILE A 400 3.98 -28.76 -7.26
N GLN A 401 3.33 -29.12 -6.15
CA GLN A 401 3.43 -30.46 -5.56
C GLN A 401 2.94 -31.54 -6.55
N ALA A 402 1.82 -31.29 -7.25
CA ALA A 402 1.31 -32.21 -8.26
C ALA A 402 2.24 -32.34 -9.48
N ASP A 403 2.90 -31.25 -9.89
CA ASP A 403 3.89 -31.24 -10.97
C ASP A 403 5.16 -31.99 -10.59
N MET A 404 5.70 -31.75 -9.39
CA MET A 404 6.86 -32.45 -8.86
C MET A 404 6.61 -33.95 -8.66
N ALA A 405 5.39 -34.34 -8.28
CA ALA A 405 5.02 -35.75 -8.17
C ALA A 405 5.10 -36.48 -9.53
N GLN A 406 4.83 -35.79 -10.65
CA GLN A 406 4.95 -36.36 -11.99
C GLN A 406 6.39 -36.66 -12.41
N ILE A 407 7.40 -36.24 -11.65
CA ILE A 407 8.81 -36.55 -11.90
C ILE A 407 9.43 -37.40 -10.79
N GLY A 408 8.62 -37.90 -9.84
CA GLY A 408 9.08 -38.73 -8.72
C GLY A 408 9.55 -37.95 -7.50
N VAL A 409 9.33 -36.63 -7.46
CA VAL A 409 9.72 -35.78 -6.33
C VAL A 409 8.52 -35.56 -5.41
N LYS A 410 8.65 -35.97 -4.14
CA LYS A 410 7.63 -35.75 -3.11
C LYS A 410 7.82 -34.37 -2.48
N VAL A 411 6.83 -33.50 -2.62
CA VAL A 411 6.84 -32.19 -1.94
C VAL A 411 5.96 -32.23 -0.70
N ILE A 412 6.48 -31.77 0.45
CA ILE A 412 5.76 -31.57 1.70
C ILE A 412 5.51 -30.06 1.86
N ILE A 413 4.25 -29.64 1.81
CA ILE A 413 3.87 -28.24 1.98
C ILE A 413 3.88 -27.89 3.48
N VAL A 414 4.59 -26.82 3.83
CA VAL A 414 4.67 -26.28 5.18
C VAL A 414 4.16 -24.84 5.16
N PRO A 415 2.92 -24.60 5.58
CA PRO A 415 2.38 -23.24 5.70
C PRO A 415 3.17 -22.44 6.75
N VAL A 416 3.47 -21.18 6.43
CA VAL A 416 4.18 -20.24 7.32
C VAL A 416 3.44 -18.91 7.38
N GLU A 417 3.37 -18.30 8.58
CA GLU A 417 2.57 -17.10 8.84
C GLU A 417 3.42 -15.93 9.37
N GLY A 418 3.16 -14.72 8.86
CA GLY A 418 3.58 -13.45 9.46
C GLY A 418 5.07 -13.34 9.81
N ARG A 419 5.40 -12.70 10.95
CA ARG A 419 6.78 -12.54 11.43
C ARG A 419 7.53 -13.87 11.67
N PHE A 420 6.80 -14.97 11.87
CA PHE A 420 7.42 -16.30 11.95
C PHE A 420 7.93 -16.78 10.59
N GLN A 421 7.39 -16.30 9.47
CA GLN A 421 7.90 -16.60 8.14
C GLN A 421 9.31 -16.04 7.95
N GLU A 422 9.55 -14.76 8.22
CA GLU A 422 10.88 -14.16 8.07
C GLU A 422 11.91 -14.79 9.01
N ALA A 423 11.56 -14.94 10.30
CA ALA A 423 12.45 -15.54 11.29
C ALA A 423 12.79 -17.00 10.96
N ARG A 424 11.82 -17.77 10.44
CA ARG A 424 12.09 -19.12 9.94
C ARG A 424 12.86 -19.08 8.63
N LEU A 425 12.59 -18.18 7.69
CA LEU A 425 13.36 -18.12 6.44
C LEU A 425 14.85 -17.86 6.73
N MET A 426 15.15 -17.06 7.76
CA MET A 426 16.51 -16.82 8.26
C MET A 426 17.15 -18.05 8.93
N ASP A 427 16.36 -19.05 9.37
CA ASP A 427 16.90 -20.32 9.86
C ASP A 427 17.43 -21.22 8.72
N MET A 428 17.11 -20.89 7.46
CA MET A 428 17.51 -21.59 6.24
C MET A 428 17.31 -23.12 6.29
N SER A 429 16.30 -23.61 7.03
CA SER A 429 16.00 -25.05 7.15
C SER A 429 15.07 -25.57 6.05
N HIS A 430 14.43 -24.67 5.29
CA HIS A 430 13.60 -24.98 4.13
C HIS A 430 14.41 -25.58 2.98
N ASP A 431 13.76 -26.41 2.15
CA ASP A 431 14.34 -26.85 0.87
C ASP A 431 13.94 -25.87 -0.22
N LEU A 432 12.65 -25.56 -0.28
CA LEU A 432 12.04 -24.63 -1.22
C LEU A 432 11.20 -23.60 -0.47
N THR A 433 11.06 -22.40 -1.02
CA THR A 433 10.07 -21.43 -0.56
C THR A 433 9.38 -20.74 -1.73
N LEU A 434 8.06 -20.60 -1.66
CA LEU A 434 7.34 -19.67 -2.52
C LEU A 434 7.57 -18.25 -1.99
N SER A 435 8.12 -17.39 -2.83
CA SER A 435 8.44 -16.02 -2.48
C SER A 435 8.21 -15.10 -3.67
N GLY A 436 8.41 -13.81 -3.44
CA GLY A 436 8.24 -12.79 -4.46
C GLY A 436 8.65 -11.43 -3.94
N TRP A 437 8.65 -10.47 -4.84
CA TRP A 437 8.93 -9.07 -4.55
C TRP A 437 7.93 -8.19 -5.26
N ALA A 438 7.52 -7.11 -4.60
CA ALA A 438 6.86 -5.97 -5.22
C ALA A 438 7.75 -4.77 -4.93
N THR A 439 8.16 -4.04 -5.95
CA THR A 439 9.05 -2.90 -5.76
C THR A 439 8.28 -1.60 -5.52
N ASP A 440 8.81 -0.79 -4.60
CA ASP A 440 8.36 0.57 -4.31
C ASP A 440 9.10 1.62 -5.15
N SER A 441 10.12 1.21 -5.92
CA SER A 441 10.96 2.06 -6.79
C SER A 441 11.25 1.41 -8.14
N ASN A 442 11.58 2.22 -9.14
CA ASN A 442 11.92 1.75 -10.49
C ASN A 442 13.41 1.45 -10.68
N ASP A 443 14.21 1.60 -9.63
CA ASP A 443 15.63 1.25 -9.56
C ASP A 443 15.83 -0.15 -9.00
#